data_AF-A0A0G8ER47-F1
#
_entry.id   AF-A0A0G8ER47-F1
#
_cell.length_a   1.000
_cell.length_b   1.000
_cell.length_c   1.000
_cell.angle_alpha   90.00
_cell.angle_beta   90.00
_cell.angle_gamma   90.00
#
_symmetry.space_group_name_H-M   'P 1'
#
loop_
_entity.id
_entity.type
_entity.pdbx_description
1 polymer ?
#
loop_
_entity_poly.entity_id
_entity_poly.type
_entity_poly.pdbx_seq_one_letter_code
_entity_poly.pdbx_strand_id
1 'polypeptide(L)'
;MSRIKYSKAEKLAILALYKDVQHSIADITAKFSIDSGTIRDWKRRYELNGEDGLTDAISWKSYSKELKLAAVNEYLSGRYSLHEVIQKYDISSTAVLGKWIKKYNSHRELHDTGKGMTKSMTNTRKTTLEERIQIVNYCLQHQKNYQLTAKGYGVSYQQVYQ
;
A
#
# COMPACT_ATOMS: atom_id res chain seq x y z
N MET A 1 -1.21 17.91 -14.01
CA MET A 1 -2.51 18.48 -14.42
C MET A 1 -3.46 18.42 -13.24
N SER A 2 -4.25 19.49 -13.06
CA SER A 2 -4.55 20.16 -11.79
C SER A 2 -4.87 19.26 -10.59
N ARG A 3 -3.99 19.28 -9.58
CA ARG A 3 -4.25 18.68 -8.27
C ARG A 3 -4.01 19.68 -7.14
N ILE A 4 -4.23 20.97 -7.41
CA ILE A 4 -4.12 22.02 -6.39
C ILE A 4 -5.50 22.65 -6.25
N LYS A 5 -6.21 22.21 -5.22
CA LYS A 5 -7.46 22.82 -4.75
C LYS A 5 -7.21 23.80 -3.60
N TYR A 6 -6.10 23.63 -2.86
CA TYR A 6 -5.70 24.47 -1.72
C TYR A 6 -4.18 24.55 -1.62
N SER A 7 -3.66 25.77 -1.49
CA SER A 7 -2.26 26.10 -1.23
C SER A 7 -1.83 25.71 0.19
N LYS A 8 -0.51 25.65 0.44
CA LYS A 8 0.05 25.40 1.77
C LYS A 8 -0.48 26.39 2.81
N ALA A 9 -0.59 27.68 2.45
CA ALA A 9 -1.09 28.73 3.32
C ALA A 9 -2.57 28.50 3.70
N GLU A 10 -3.41 28.14 2.72
CA GLU A 10 -4.82 27.82 2.98
C GLU A 10 -4.97 26.59 3.88
N LYS A 11 -4.15 25.55 3.67
CA LYS A 11 -4.13 24.36 4.55
C LYS A 11 -3.78 24.73 6.00
N LEU A 12 -2.80 25.60 6.20
CA LEU A 12 -2.42 26.09 7.53
C LEU A 12 -3.54 26.89 8.20
N ALA A 13 -4.20 27.78 7.46
CA ALA A 13 -5.34 28.55 7.98
C ALA A 13 -6.50 27.63 8.40
N ILE A 14 -6.80 26.60 7.61
CA ILE A 14 -7.84 25.62 7.92
C ILE A 14 -7.48 24.79 9.15
N LEU A 15 -6.22 24.38 9.31
CA LEU A 15 -5.75 23.67 10.50
C LEU A 15 -5.76 24.54 11.76
N ALA A 16 -5.50 25.84 11.64
CA ALA A 16 -5.64 26.78 12.75
C ALA A 16 -7.10 26.88 13.21
N LEU A 17 -8.04 27.03 12.27
CA LEU A 17 -9.48 27.03 12.56
C LEU A 17 -9.94 25.70 13.17
N TYR A 18 -9.38 24.58 12.73
CA TYR A 18 -9.69 23.26 13.28
C TYR A 18 -9.20 23.06 14.72
N LYS A 19 -8.13 23.75 15.12
CA LYS A 19 -7.64 23.74 16.51
C LYS A 19 -8.42 24.70 17.41
N ASP A 20 -9.06 25.71 16.84
CA ASP A 20 -9.90 26.65 17.57
C ASP A 20 -11.20 25.95 18.01
N VAL A 21 -11.54 26.10 19.28
CA VAL A 21 -12.73 25.48 19.89
C VAL A 21 -14.02 26.15 19.39
N GLN A 22 -13.92 27.34 18.77
CA GLN A 22 -15.09 28.08 18.28
C GLN A 22 -15.78 27.47 17.06
N HIS A 23 -15.08 26.67 16.24
CA HIS A 23 -15.63 26.16 14.98
C HIS A 23 -15.78 24.65 15.03
N SER A 24 -16.99 24.15 14.75
CA SER A 24 -17.17 22.70 14.63
C SER A 24 -16.52 22.20 13.35
N ILE A 25 -16.14 20.91 13.33
CA ILE A 25 -15.61 20.26 12.11
C ILE A 25 -16.62 20.39 10.96
N ALA A 26 -17.92 20.29 11.26
CA ALA A 26 -18.98 20.41 10.27
C ALA A 26 -18.95 21.81 9.61
N ASP A 27 -18.81 22.87 10.39
CA ASP A 27 -18.76 24.25 9.87
C ASP A 27 -17.57 24.47 8.94
N ILE A 28 -16.39 23.94 9.32
CA ILE A 28 -15.18 24.03 8.50
C ILE A 28 -15.37 23.24 7.20
N THR A 29 -15.91 22.02 7.27
CA THR A 29 -16.14 21.18 6.09
C THR A 29 -17.12 21.82 5.11
N ALA A 30 -18.18 22.46 5.62
CA ALA A 30 -19.16 23.19 4.82
C ALA A 30 -18.56 24.46 4.20
N LYS A 31 -17.88 25.28 5.00
CA LYS A 31 -17.28 26.56 4.59
C LYS A 31 -16.24 26.39 3.49
N PHE A 32 -15.38 25.39 3.61
CA PHE A 32 -14.30 25.17 2.64
C PHE A 32 -14.62 24.10 1.59
N SER A 33 -15.76 23.40 1.70
CA SER A 33 -16.11 22.25 0.85
C SER A 33 -15.01 21.18 0.82
N ILE A 34 -14.57 20.79 2.03
CA ILE A 34 -13.51 19.80 2.27
C ILE A 34 -14.07 18.68 3.12
N ASP A 35 -13.71 17.45 2.81
CA ASP A 35 -14.08 16.30 3.63
C ASP A 35 -13.32 16.29 4.98
N SER A 36 -14.01 15.91 6.06
CA SER A 36 -13.44 15.84 7.41
C SER A 36 -12.21 14.93 7.50
N GLY A 37 -12.17 13.85 6.72
CA GLY A 37 -11.03 12.94 6.62
C GLY A 37 -9.81 13.60 5.99
N THR A 38 -10.00 14.53 5.05
CA THR A 38 -8.90 15.30 4.43
C THR A 38 -8.26 16.25 5.44
N ILE A 39 -9.07 16.94 6.25
CA ILE A 39 -8.56 17.84 7.30
C ILE A 39 -7.77 17.04 8.35
N ARG A 40 -8.27 15.87 8.77
CA ARG A 40 -7.55 14.97 9.67
C ARG A 40 -6.24 14.46 9.07
N ASP A 41 -6.21 14.16 7.78
CA ASP A 41 -4.97 13.74 7.08
C ASP A 41 -3.94 14.88 7.04
N TRP A 42 -4.35 16.12 6.77
CA TRP A 42 -3.47 17.30 6.85
C TRP A 42 -2.92 17.51 8.26
N LYS A 43 -3.77 17.40 9.30
CA LYS A 43 -3.33 17.49 10.69
C LYS A 43 -2.27 16.44 10.99
N ARG A 44 -2.51 15.18 10.61
CA ARG A 44 -1.56 14.09 10.81
C ARG A 44 -0.22 14.38 10.12
N ARG A 45 -0.23 14.81 8.86
CA ARG A 45 1.00 15.12 8.13
C ARG A 45 1.76 16.30 8.73
N TYR A 46 1.03 17.30 9.21
CA TYR A 46 1.61 18.44 9.90
C TYR A 46 2.26 18.05 11.22
N GLU A 47 1.65 17.14 11.99
CA GLU A 47 2.22 16.64 13.25
C GLU A 47 3.50 15.81 13.04
N LEU A 48 3.63 15.11 11.90
CA LEU A 48 4.79 14.27 11.59
C LEU A 48 5.94 15.05 10.94
N ASN A 49 5.62 15.90 9.97
CA ASN A 49 6.61 16.52 9.08
C ASN A 49 6.55 18.05 9.12
N GLY A 50 5.82 18.63 10.09
CA GLY A 50 5.63 20.07 10.19
C GLY A 50 4.96 20.65 8.95
N GLU A 51 5.34 21.87 8.63
CA GLU A 51 4.84 22.58 7.46
C GLU A 51 5.12 21.87 6.12
N ASP A 52 6.21 21.11 6.03
CA ASP A 52 6.56 20.37 4.83
C ASP A 52 5.58 19.23 4.55
N GLY A 53 4.94 18.68 5.59
CA GLY A 53 3.87 17.69 5.45
C GLY A 53 2.62 18.19 4.71
N LEU A 54 2.45 19.52 4.63
CA LEU A 54 1.35 20.16 3.91
C LEU A 54 1.71 20.55 2.46
N THR A 55 2.98 20.43 2.09
CA THR A 55 3.41 20.62 0.71
C THR A 55 2.86 19.48 -0.15
N ASP A 56 2.44 19.83 -1.37
CA ASP A 56 1.99 18.82 -2.30
C ASP A 56 3.19 18.05 -2.85
N ALA A 57 3.06 16.72 -2.90
CA ALA A 57 4.09 15.88 -3.47
C ALA A 57 4.23 16.19 -4.97
N ILE A 58 5.42 16.66 -5.36
CA ILE A 58 5.78 16.96 -6.75
C ILE A 58 5.79 15.67 -7.59
N SER A 59 6.07 14.53 -6.96
CA SER A 59 6.15 13.21 -7.59
C SER A 59 5.48 12.13 -6.74
N TRP A 60 5.24 10.96 -7.34
CA TRP A 60 4.77 9.81 -6.58
C TRP A 60 5.84 9.31 -5.61
N LYS A 61 5.43 9.08 -4.37
CA LYS A 61 6.30 8.48 -3.36
C LYS A 61 6.64 7.04 -3.74
N SER A 62 7.92 6.77 -3.90
CA SER A 62 8.43 5.42 -4.12
C SER A 62 8.65 4.71 -2.79
N TYR A 63 8.45 3.40 -2.77
CA TYR A 63 8.67 2.56 -1.60
C TYR A 63 9.37 1.29 -2.08
N SER A 64 10.44 0.89 -1.38
CA SER A 64 11.15 -0.35 -1.66
C SER A 64 10.30 -1.57 -1.28
N LYS A 65 10.57 -2.71 -1.90
CA LYS A 65 9.95 -4.01 -1.55
C LYS A 65 10.12 -4.32 -0.07
N GLU A 66 11.32 -4.11 0.46
CA GLU A 66 11.68 -4.38 1.86
C GLU A 66 10.83 -3.55 2.81
N LEU A 67 10.71 -2.23 2.57
CA LEU A 67 9.87 -1.34 3.39
C LEU A 67 8.40 -1.78 3.35
N LYS A 68 7.89 -2.12 2.17
CA LYS A 68 6.51 -2.61 2.02
C LYS A 68 6.26 -3.88 2.82
N LEU A 69 7.18 -4.84 2.76
CA LEU A 69 7.07 -6.10 3.50
C LEU A 69 7.16 -5.87 5.01
N ALA A 70 8.08 -5.03 5.47
CA ALA A 70 8.21 -4.69 6.88
C ALA A 70 6.91 -4.06 7.42
N ALA A 71 6.36 -3.06 6.71
CA ALA A 71 5.11 -2.42 7.10
C ALA A 71 3.92 -3.40 7.15
N VAL A 72 3.80 -4.30 6.17
CA VAL A 72 2.74 -5.31 6.17
C VAL A 72 2.91 -6.28 7.34
N ASN A 73 4.12 -6.78 7.58
CA ASN A 73 4.39 -7.72 8.67
C ASN A 73 4.14 -7.09 10.04
N GLU A 74 4.50 -5.82 10.25
CA GLU A 74 4.21 -5.13 11.52
C GLU A 74 2.72 -4.97 11.76
N TYR A 75 1.95 -4.61 10.75
CA TYR A 75 0.49 -4.59 10.86
C TYR A 75 -0.06 -5.98 11.19
N LEU A 76 0.40 -7.02 10.50
CA LEU A 76 -0.04 -8.41 10.73
C LEU A 76 0.38 -8.97 12.09
N SER A 77 1.43 -8.42 12.71
CA SER A 77 1.83 -8.77 14.08
C SER A 77 0.77 -8.39 15.13
N GLY A 78 -0.18 -7.52 14.77
CA GLY A 78 -1.23 -7.02 15.67
C GLY A 78 -0.75 -5.98 16.69
N ARG A 79 0.57 -5.66 16.71
CA ARG A 79 1.16 -4.70 17.66
C ARG A 79 0.83 -3.25 17.34
N TYR A 80 0.59 -2.95 16.06
CA TYR A 80 0.35 -1.60 15.57
C TYR A 80 -0.93 -1.57 14.75
N SER A 81 -1.73 -0.53 14.98
CA SER A 81 -2.83 -0.17 14.11
C SER A 81 -2.34 0.26 12.74
N LEU A 82 -3.24 0.25 11.77
CA LEU A 82 -2.95 0.68 10.41
C LEU A 82 -2.44 2.14 10.37
N HIS A 83 -2.91 2.98 11.30
CA HIS A 83 -2.46 4.35 11.45
C HIS A 83 -1.03 4.47 11.98
N GLU A 84 -0.67 3.69 13.00
CA GLU A 84 0.68 3.72 13.56
C GLU A 84 1.72 3.21 12.56
N VAL A 85 1.38 2.18 11.78
CA VAL A 85 2.27 1.67 10.73
C VAL A 85 2.50 2.71 9.64
N ILE A 86 1.46 3.39 9.14
CA ILE A 86 1.69 4.43 8.12
C ILE A 86 2.51 5.60 8.65
N GLN A 87 2.41 5.93 9.94
CA GLN A 87 3.24 6.96 10.55
C GLN A 87 4.70 6.51 10.63
N LYS A 88 4.94 5.31 11.16
CA LYS A 88 6.28 4.76 11.35
C LYS A 88 7.08 4.62 10.06
N TYR A 89 6.42 4.21 8.98
CA TYR A 89 7.05 3.99 7.68
C TYR A 89 6.85 5.16 6.70
N ASP A 90 6.29 6.27 7.18
CA ASP A 90 5.96 7.46 6.37
C ASP A 90 5.21 7.07 5.08
N ILE A 91 4.19 6.21 5.22
CA ILE A 91 3.33 5.77 4.12
C ILE A 91 2.24 6.81 3.91
N SER A 92 2.05 7.20 2.66
CA SER A 92 1.21 8.34 2.28
C SER A 92 -0.26 8.21 2.67
N SER A 93 -0.81 6.99 2.76
CA SER A 93 -2.17 6.78 3.25
C SER A 93 -2.44 5.36 3.72
N THR A 94 -3.48 5.23 4.53
CA THR A 94 -4.05 3.94 4.94
C THR A 94 -4.46 3.09 3.74
N ALA A 95 -4.99 3.71 2.69
CA ALA A 95 -5.37 3.03 1.44
C ALA A 95 -4.16 2.42 0.71
N VAL A 96 -2.97 3.04 0.79
CA VAL A 96 -1.74 2.49 0.20
C VAL A 96 -1.32 1.23 0.94
N LEU A 97 -1.24 1.28 2.27
CA LEU A 97 -0.91 0.10 3.09
C LEU A 97 -1.95 -1.01 2.93
N GLY A 98 -3.25 -0.67 2.91
CA GLY A 98 -4.32 -1.63 2.68
C GLY A 98 -4.21 -2.36 1.33
N LYS A 99 -3.77 -1.67 0.26
CA LYS A 99 -3.48 -2.32 -1.02
C LYS A 99 -2.31 -3.30 -0.92
N TRP A 100 -1.27 -2.98 -0.15
CA TRP A 100 -0.15 -3.89 0.06
C TRP A 100 -0.55 -5.12 0.87
N ILE A 101 -1.33 -4.95 1.94
CA ILE A 101 -1.88 -6.05 2.75
C ILE A 101 -2.75 -6.96 1.87
N LYS A 102 -3.66 -6.39 1.07
CA LYS A 102 -4.49 -7.18 0.15
C LYS A 102 -3.66 -7.96 -0.87
N LYS A 103 -2.59 -7.34 -1.38
CA LYS A 103 -1.67 -7.98 -2.33
C LYS A 103 -0.87 -9.12 -1.66
N TYR A 104 -0.40 -8.90 -0.44
CA TYR A 104 0.28 -9.91 0.38
C TYR A 104 -0.65 -11.09 0.69
N ASN A 105 -1.87 -10.83 1.18
CA ASN A 105 -2.86 -11.85 1.53
C ASN A 105 -3.38 -12.63 0.31
N SER A 106 -3.29 -12.08 -0.90
CA SER A 106 -3.59 -12.80 -2.14
C SER A 106 -2.39 -13.59 -2.69
N HIS A 107 -1.36 -13.79 -1.86
CA HIS A 107 -0.11 -14.50 -2.17
C HIS A 107 0.63 -13.93 -3.40
N ARG A 108 0.41 -12.64 -3.71
CA ARG A 108 1.11 -11.94 -4.80
C ARG A 108 2.34 -11.26 -4.25
N GLU A 109 3.44 -11.32 -5.00
CA GLU A 109 4.66 -10.64 -4.59
C GLU A 109 4.49 -9.11 -4.50
N LEU A 110 4.97 -8.54 -3.41
CA LEU A 110 5.22 -7.10 -3.32
C LEU A 110 6.53 -6.80 -4.07
N HIS A 111 6.47 -5.81 -4.96
CA HIS A 111 7.64 -5.29 -5.68
C HIS A 111 7.86 -3.83 -5.31
N ASP A 112 9.03 -3.28 -5.63
CA ASP A 112 9.28 -1.84 -5.58
C ASP A 112 8.19 -1.07 -6.33
N THR A 113 7.93 0.16 -5.91
CA THR A 113 7.02 1.04 -6.66
C THR A 113 7.54 1.22 -8.08
N GLY A 114 6.68 0.94 -9.08
CA GLY A 114 7.04 1.01 -10.50
C GLY A 114 7.65 -0.26 -11.11
N LYS A 115 8.04 -1.26 -10.30
CA LYS A 115 8.68 -2.51 -10.81
C LYS A 115 7.79 -3.76 -10.75
N GLY A 116 6.47 -3.58 -10.76
CA GLY A 116 5.55 -4.72 -10.82
C GLY A 116 5.15 -5.03 -12.26
N MET A 117 5.31 -6.29 -12.70
CA MET A 117 4.59 -6.74 -13.90
C MET A 117 3.09 -6.63 -13.64
N THR A 118 2.39 -5.83 -14.46
CA THR A 118 0.93 -5.68 -14.44
C THR A 118 0.19 -6.93 -14.93
N LYS A 119 0.91 -7.88 -15.53
CA LYS A 119 0.36 -9.12 -16.06
C LYS A 119 0.22 -10.15 -14.94
N SER A 120 -0.99 -10.24 -14.38
CA SER A 120 -1.42 -11.44 -13.66
C SER A 120 -1.26 -12.62 -14.63
N MET A 121 -0.37 -13.56 -14.33
CA MET A 121 -0.23 -14.81 -15.08
C MET A 121 -1.43 -15.72 -14.77
N THR A 122 -2.63 -15.32 -15.17
CA THR A 122 -3.86 -16.13 -15.13
C THR A 122 -4.02 -17.00 -16.38
N ASN A 123 -3.04 -16.98 -17.29
CA ASN A 123 -3.03 -17.88 -18.43
C ASN A 123 -2.52 -19.24 -17.99
N THR A 124 -3.47 -20.10 -17.63
CA THR A 124 -3.28 -21.52 -17.36
C THR A 124 -2.78 -22.20 -18.63
N ARG A 125 -1.45 -22.33 -18.79
CA ARG A 125 -0.87 -23.29 -19.73
C ARG A 125 -1.41 -24.67 -19.36
N LYS A 126 -2.00 -25.38 -20.33
CA LYS A 126 -2.43 -26.76 -20.14
C LYS A 126 -1.17 -27.62 -19.98
N THR A 127 -1.00 -28.25 -18.83
CA THR A 127 0.08 -29.20 -18.55
C THR A 127 -0.40 -30.63 -18.78
N THR A 128 0.48 -31.50 -19.26
CA THR A 128 0.23 -32.94 -19.36
C THR A 128 0.38 -33.61 -17.99
N LEU A 129 -0.10 -34.85 -17.85
CA LEU A 129 0.05 -35.62 -16.60
C LEU A 129 1.52 -35.81 -16.21
N GLU A 130 2.37 -36.12 -17.19
CA GLU A 130 3.82 -36.30 -16.98
C GLU A 130 4.49 -35.01 -16.52
N GLU A 131 4.15 -33.87 -17.14
CA GLU A 131 4.67 -32.55 -16.75
C GLU A 131 4.26 -32.20 -15.30
N ARG A 132 3.03 -32.58 -14.88
CA ARG A 132 2.59 -32.40 -13.47
C ARG A 132 3.39 -33.25 -12.49
N ILE A 133 3.70 -34.50 -12.84
CA ILE A 133 4.54 -35.37 -12.01
C ILE A 133 5.93 -34.75 -11.84
N GLN A 134 6.52 -34.21 -12.91
CA GLN A 134 7.81 -33.52 -12.86
C GLN A 134 7.76 -32.26 -11.98
N ILE A 135 6.72 -31.43 -12.14
CA ILE A 135 6.49 -30.22 -11.34
C ILE A 135 6.40 -30.55 -9.84
N VAL A 136 5.62 -31.57 -9.47
CA VAL A 136 5.45 -31.98 -8.08
C VAL A 136 6.77 -32.51 -7.50
N ASN A 137 7.48 -33.36 -8.24
CA ASN A 137 8.77 -33.89 -7.80
C ASN A 137 9.81 -32.80 -7.60
N TYR A 138 9.89 -31.85 -8.54
CA TYR A 138 10.75 -30.67 -8.41
C TYR A 138 10.37 -29.85 -7.17
N CYS A 139 9.07 -29.63 -6.93
CA CYS A 139 8.61 -28.91 -5.75
C CYS A 139 9.02 -29.60 -4.45
N LEU A 140 8.90 -30.93 -4.38
CA LEU A 140 9.30 -31.72 -3.21
C LEU A 140 10.81 -31.65 -2.95
N GLN A 141 11.63 -31.71 -4.01
CA GLN A 141 13.09 -31.59 -3.91
C GLN A 141 13.53 -30.20 -3.41
N HIS A 142 12.79 -29.15 -3.77
CA HIS A 142 13.08 -27.78 -3.39
C HIS A 142 12.33 -27.32 -2.14
N GLN A 143 12.10 -28.22 -1.18
CA GLN A 143 11.48 -27.92 0.13
C GLN A 143 10.11 -27.24 0.01
N LYS A 144 9.30 -27.67 -0.96
CA LYS A 144 7.98 -27.09 -1.24
C LYS A 144 8.03 -25.60 -1.64
N ASN A 145 9.11 -25.18 -2.31
CA ASN A 145 9.20 -23.83 -2.85
C ASN A 145 8.35 -23.69 -4.12
N TYR A 146 7.06 -23.46 -3.92
CA TYR A 146 6.04 -23.33 -4.97
C TYR A 146 6.31 -22.17 -5.95
N GLN A 147 6.88 -21.07 -5.46
CA GLN A 147 7.21 -19.91 -6.29
C GLN A 147 8.36 -20.20 -7.25
N LEU A 148 9.43 -20.82 -6.75
CA LEU A 148 10.56 -21.27 -7.57
C LEU A 148 10.09 -22.27 -8.63
N THR A 149 9.26 -23.22 -8.22
CA THR A 149 8.72 -24.27 -9.11
C THR A 149 7.84 -23.67 -10.22
N ALA A 150 6.92 -22.77 -9.86
CA ALA A 150 6.06 -22.09 -10.82
C ALA A 150 6.87 -21.30 -11.85
N LYS A 151 7.92 -20.60 -11.40
CA LYS A 151 8.83 -19.84 -12.27
C LYS A 151 9.65 -20.76 -13.19
N GLY A 152 10.17 -21.88 -12.67
CA GLY A 152 10.99 -22.83 -13.42
C GLY A 152 10.25 -23.52 -14.56
N TYR A 153 8.98 -23.85 -14.33
CA TYR A 153 8.13 -24.56 -15.31
C TYR A 153 7.21 -23.63 -16.12
N GLY A 154 7.23 -22.32 -15.85
CA GLY A 154 6.35 -21.36 -16.53
C GLY A 154 4.85 -21.65 -16.30
N VAL A 155 4.52 -22.26 -15.17
CA VAL A 155 3.15 -22.60 -14.75
C VAL A 155 2.69 -21.64 -13.66
N SER A 156 1.38 -21.51 -13.49
CA SER A 156 0.86 -20.67 -12.41
C SER A 156 1.14 -21.29 -11.04
N TYR A 157 1.31 -20.45 -10.02
CA TYR A 157 1.48 -20.89 -8.63
C TYR A 157 0.38 -21.88 -8.19
N GLN A 158 -0.86 -21.60 -8.59
CA GLN A 158 -2.01 -22.42 -8.24
C GLN A 158 -1.92 -23.85 -8.81
N GLN A 159 -1.30 -24.03 -9.99
CA GLN A 159 -1.10 -25.35 -10.60
C GLN A 159 -0.01 -26.20 -9.90
N VAL A 160 0.86 -25.59 -9.11
CA VAL A 160 1.87 -26.30 -8.32
C VAL A 160 1.33 -26.65 -6.92
N TYR A 161 0.42 -25.83 -6.40
CA TYR A 161 -0.13 -25.99 -5.06
C TYR A 161 -1.35 -26.93 -4.99
N GLN A 162 -2.17 -26.98 -6.04
CA GLN A 162 -3.32 -27.89 -6.17
C GLN A 162 -2.90 -29.31 -6.53
#